data_AF-A0A183GAS4-F1
#
_entry.id   AF-A0A183GAS4-F1
#
_cell.length_a   1.000
_cell.length_b   1.000
_cell.length_c   1.000
_cell.angle_alpha   90.00
_cell.angle_beta   90.00
_cell.angle_gamma   90.00
#
_symmetry.space_group_name_H-M   'P 1'
#
loop_
_entity.id
_entity.type
_entity.pdbx_description
1 polymer ?
#
loop_
_entity_poly.entity_id
_entity_poly.type
_entity_poly.pdbx_seq_one_letter_code
_entity_poly.pdbx_strand_id
1 'polypeptide(L)'
;MLPHKALYQVLCRLGDRFVYPILPPFAKPVWNHPAGPKTVFFWGPIIKWGLVIAGIADLSRPPEKISVSQNAALCATGAIWTRYSFVIIPVNYNLASVNFFVMCSGLSQLCRVAYYR
;
A
#
# COMPACT_ATOMS: atom_id res chain seq x y z
N MET A 1 20.00 -2.79 25.57
CA MET A 1 19.08 -2.84 24.39
C MET A 1 18.42 -1.49 24.24
N LEU A 2 18.33 -0.94 23.02
CA LEU A 2 17.63 0.34 22.80
C LEU A 2 16.13 0.22 23.14
N PRO A 3 15.51 1.23 23.78
CA PRO A 3 14.14 1.15 24.31
C PRO A 3 13.09 0.81 23.24
N HIS A 4 13.28 1.29 22.00
CA HIS A 4 12.37 0.98 20.88
C HIS A 4 12.39 -0.51 20.47
N LYS A 5 13.55 -1.18 20.58
CA LYS A 5 13.66 -2.62 20.27
C LYS A 5 12.98 -3.46 21.35
N ALA A 6 13.08 -3.05 22.61
CA ALA A 6 12.40 -3.71 23.73
C ALA A 6 10.88 -3.59 23.59
N LEU A 7 10.36 -2.38 23.29
CA LEU A 7 8.95 -2.16 23.04
C LEU A 7 8.41 -3.03 21.90
N TYR A 8 9.11 -3.04 20.77
CA TYR A 8 8.76 -3.88 19.61
C TYR A 8 8.67 -5.37 19.99
N GLN A 9 9.68 -5.89 20.68
CA GLN A 9 9.69 -7.30 21.10
C GLN A 9 8.58 -7.64 22.09
N VAL A 10 8.18 -6.70 22.96
CA VAL A 10 7.03 -6.87 23.84
C VAL A 10 5.74 -6.94 23.03
N LEU A 11 5.51 -5.99 22.10
CA LEU A 11 4.32 -5.97 21.26
C LEU A 11 4.18 -7.23 20.40
N CYS A 12 5.27 -7.69 19.77
CA CYS A 12 5.23 -8.94 19.00
C CYS A 12 4.92 -10.15 19.87
N ARG A 13 5.50 -10.25 21.07
CA ARG A 13 5.22 -11.36 22.00
C ARG A 13 3.77 -11.34 22.51
N LEU A 14 3.22 -10.16 22.77
CA LEU A 14 1.81 -10.01 23.12
C LEU A 14 0.90 -10.45 21.96
N GLY A 15 1.22 -10.05 20.73
CA GLY A 15 0.51 -10.49 19.53
C GLY A 15 0.56 -12.01 19.35
N ASP A 16 1.72 -12.63 19.50
CA ASP A 16 1.87 -14.09 19.39
C ASP A 16 1.12 -14.84 20.50
N ARG A 17 1.00 -14.26 21.71
CA ARG A 17 0.30 -14.89 22.83
C ARG A 17 -1.22 -14.79 22.72
N PHE A 18 -1.74 -13.64 22.27
CA PHE A 18 -3.18 -13.36 22.30
C PHE A 18 -3.84 -13.47 20.93
N VAL A 19 -3.20 -12.99 19.86
CA VAL A 19 -3.81 -12.93 18.51
C VAL A 19 -3.60 -14.24 17.76
N TYR A 20 -2.38 -14.79 17.76
CA TYR A 20 -2.06 -16.03 17.03
C TYR A 20 -2.96 -17.25 17.34
N PRO A 21 -3.33 -17.56 18.60
CA PRO A 21 -4.21 -18.70 18.87
C PRO A 21 -5.65 -18.50 18.35
N ILE A 22 -6.09 -17.25 18.21
CA ILE A 22 -7.43 -16.89 17.72
C ILE A 22 -7.47 -16.86 16.18
N LEU A 23 -6.32 -16.73 15.52
CA LEU A 23 -6.27 -16.62 14.06
C LEU A 23 -6.76 -17.90 13.38
N PRO A 24 -7.61 -17.76 12.33
CA PRO A 24 -8.03 -18.88 11.52
C PRO A 24 -6.83 -19.49 10.76
N PRO A 25 -6.89 -20.77 10.35
CA PRO A 25 -5.76 -21.48 9.75
C PRO A 25 -5.12 -20.77 8.55
N PHE A 26 -5.93 -20.10 7.72
CA PHE A 26 -5.46 -19.37 6.54
C PHE A 26 -4.68 -18.08 6.87
N ALA A 27 -4.85 -17.50 8.06
CA ALA A 27 -4.23 -16.24 8.45
C ALA A 27 -2.88 -16.43 9.17
N LYS A 28 -2.63 -17.62 9.72
CA LYS A 28 -1.36 -17.96 10.40
C LYS A 28 -0.13 -17.85 9.49
N PRO A 29 -0.17 -18.25 8.20
CA PRO A 29 0.94 -18.03 7.27
C PRO A 29 1.26 -16.54 7.07
N VAL A 30 0.25 -15.68 6.98
CA VAL A 30 0.42 -14.23 6.83
C VAL A 30 1.03 -13.61 8.09
N TRP A 31 0.62 -14.09 9.27
CA TRP A 31 1.17 -13.65 10.55
C TRP A 31 2.66 -13.94 10.71
N ASN A 32 3.12 -15.09 10.20
CA ASN A 32 4.51 -15.53 10.28
C ASN A 32 5.36 -15.08 9.08
N HIS A 33 4.78 -14.44 8.07
CA HIS A 33 5.49 -13.96 6.90
C HIS A 33 6.53 -12.89 7.27
N PRO A 34 7.74 -12.87 6.67
CA PRO A 34 8.76 -11.85 6.94
C PRO A 34 8.31 -10.42 6.65
N ALA A 35 7.37 -10.24 5.70
CA ALA A 35 6.68 -8.98 5.45
C ALA A 35 5.24 -8.93 6.03
N GLY A 36 4.98 -9.72 7.08
CA GLY A 36 3.68 -9.84 7.72
C GLY A 36 3.38 -8.72 8.73
N PRO A 37 2.23 -8.78 9.44
CA PRO A 37 1.72 -7.73 10.33
C PRO A 37 2.66 -7.30 11.46
N LYS A 38 3.68 -8.10 11.77
CA LYS A 38 4.72 -7.76 12.74
C LYS A 38 5.75 -6.77 12.19
N THR A 39 5.73 -6.40 10.90
CA THR A 39 6.74 -5.53 10.30
C THR A 39 6.15 -4.29 9.62
N VAL A 40 7.00 -3.27 9.45
CA VAL A 40 6.65 -2.05 8.71
C VAL A 40 6.29 -2.32 7.25
N PHE A 41 6.77 -3.43 6.68
CA PHE A 41 6.49 -3.83 5.31
C PHE A 41 5.02 -4.21 5.09
N PHE A 42 4.28 -4.55 6.15
CA PHE A 42 2.84 -4.74 6.08
C PHE A 42 2.10 -3.41 6.24
N TRP A 43 2.41 -2.66 7.30
CA TRP A 43 1.68 -1.44 7.65
C TRP A 43 1.91 -0.27 6.70
N GLY A 44 3.11 -0.14 6.12
CA GLY A 44 3.42 0.90 5.14
C GLY A 44 2.48 0.86 3.93
N PRO A 45 2.38 -0.27 3.21
CA PRO A 45 1.41 -0.44 2.14
C PRO A 45 -0.04 -0.23 2.58
N ILE A 46 -0.44 -0.72 3.77
CA ILE A 46 -1.79 -0.53 4.32
C ILE A 46 -2.14 0.95 4.45
N ILE A 47 -1.24 1.77 4.97
CA ILE A 47 -1.46 3.23 5.06
C ILE A 47 -1.48 3.85 3.66
N LYS A 48 -0.61 3.38 2.76
CA LYS A 48 -0.52 3.87 1.39
C LYS A 48 -1.81 3.67 0.58
N TRP A 49 -2.64 2.68 0.93
CA TRP A 49 -3.98 2.50 0.33
C TRP A 49 -4.88 3.72 0.50
N GLY A 50 -4.63 4.59 1.47
CA GLY A 50 -5.30 5.88 1.57
C GLY A 50 -5.15 6.76 0.32
N LEU A 51 -4.01 6.66 -0.39
CA LEU A 51 -3.82 7.37 -1.67
C LEU A 51 -4.74 6.83 -2.77
N VAL A 52 -4.94 5.51 -2.80
CA VAL A 52 -5.85 4.89 -3.77
C VAL A 52 -7.28 5.31 -3.48
N ILE A 53 -7.70 5.27 -2.21
CA ILE A 53 -9.04 5.71 -1.79
C ILE A 53 -9.26 7.18 -2.13
N ALA A 54 -8.27 8.04 -1.87
CA ALA A 54 -8.32 9.45 -2.27
C ALA A 54 -8.42 9.62 -3.79
N GLY A 55 -7.66 8.84 -4.57
CA GLY A 55 -7.72 8.86 -6.04
C GLY A 55 -9.08 8.43 -6.59
N ILE A 56 -9.74 7.46 -5.95
CA ILE A 56 -11.10 7.04 -6.27
C ILE A 56 -12.10 8.14 -5.89
N ALA A 57 -11.98 8.75 -4.71
CA ALA A 57 -12.85 9.83 -4.28
C ALA A 57 -12.74 11.06 -5.20
N ASP A 58 -11.54 11.35 -5.70
CA ASP A 58 -11.31 12.42 -6.68
C ASP A 58 -12.00 12.16 -8.03
N LEU A 59 -12.53 10.96 -8.30
CA LEU A 59 -13.34 10.73 -9.49
C LEU A 59 -14.62 11.59 -9.51
N SER A 60 -15.17 11.95 -8.35
CA SER A 60 -16.33 12.85 -8.28
C SER A 60 -15.98 14.33 -8.50
N ARG A 61 -14.69 14.70 -8.60
CA ARG A 61 -14.29 16.09 -8.83
C ARG A 61 -14.49 16.51 -10.29
N PRO A 62 -14.81 17.80 -10.54
CA PRO A 62 -14.88 18.36 -11.87
C PRO A 62 -13.55 18.22 -12.63
N PRO A 63 -13.54 17.83 -13.92
CA PRO A 63 -12.33 17.61 -14.71
C PRO A 63 -11.40 18.82 -14.79
N GLU A 64 -11.93 20.04 -14.70
CA GLU A 64 -11.18 21.30 -14.81
C GLU A 64 -10.30 21.55 -13.59
N LYS A 65 -10.63 20.92 -12.45
CA LYS A 65 -9.87 21.00 -11.19
C LYS A 65 -8.81 19.91 -11.07
N ILE A 66 -8.72 19.01 -12.05
CA ILE A 66 -7.78 17.89 -12.04
C ILE A 66 -6.41 18.37 -12.55
N SER A 67 -5.38 18.22 -11.71
CA SER A 67 -4.00 18.52 -12.09
C SER A 67 -3.43 17.41 -12.98
N VAL A 68 -3.12 17.74 -14.24
CA VAL A 68 -2.50 16.83 -15.21
C VAL A 68 -1.11 16.40 -14.76
N SER A 69 -0.28 17.34 -14.28
CA SER A 69 1.09 17.04 -13.85
C SER A 69 1.12 16.10 -12.64
N GLN A 70 0.21 16.31 -11.69
CA GLN A 70 0.10 15.43 -10.53
C GLN A 70 -0.33 14.02 -10.93
N ASN A 71 -1.34 13.88 -11.78
CA ASN A 71 -1.83 12.56 -12.20
C ASN A 71 -0.84 11.83 -13.13
N ALA A 72 -0.10 12.57 -13.95
CA ALA A 72 1.01 12.03 -14.72
C ALA A 72 2.13 11.51 -13.81
N ALA A 73 2.50 12.28 -12.78
CA ALA A 73 3.48 11.83 -11.79
C ALA A 73 3.00 10.59 -11.02
N LEU A 74 1.73 10.54 -10.58
CA LEU A 74 1.17 9.37 -9.91
C LEU A 74 1.14 8.14 -10.82
N CYS A 75 0.77 8.31 -12.09
CA CYS A 75 0.79 7.23 -13.08
C CYS A 75 2.21 6.68 -13.29
N ALA A 76 3.17 7.56 -13.60
CA ALA A 76 4.55 7.17 -13.88
C ALA A 76 5.24 6.53 -12.66
N THR A 77 5.11 7.17 -11.49
CA THR A 77 5.71 6.64 -10.26
C THR A 77 5.03 5.33 -9.84
N GLY A 78 3.71 5.23 -9.95
CA GLY A 78 2.99 3.98 -9.69
C GLY A 78 3.49 2.82 -10.54
N ALA A 79 3.74 3.04 -11.84
CA ALA A 79 4.29 2.01 -12.74
C ALA A 79 5.70 1.55 -12.31
N ILE A 80 6.60 2.50 -12.05
CA ILE A 80 7.98 2.22 -11.63
C ILE A 80 7.99 1.42 -10.33
N TRP A 81 7.22 1.87 -9.32
CA TRP A 81 7.18 1.23 -8.02
C TRP A 81 6.46 -0.11 -8.03
N THR A 82 5.49 -0.31 -8.94
CA THR A 82 4.87 -1.63 -9.16
C THR A 82 5.95 -2.63 -9.59
N ARG A 83 6.75 -2.29 -10.61
CA ARG A 83 7.86 -3.14 -11.07
C ARG A 83 8.88 -3.38 -9.97
N TYR A 84 9.28 -2.34 -9.25
CA TYR A 84 10.29 -2.46 -8.19
C TYR A 84 9.85 -3.39 -7.05
N SER A 85 8.56 -3.43 -6.75
CA SER A 85 7.99 -4.29 -5.69
C SER A 85 8.17 -5.79 -5.94
N PHE A 86 8.30 -6.21 -7.20
CA PHE A 86 8.57 -7.61 -7.58
C PHE A 86 10.05 -7.97 -7.52
N VAL A 87 10.95 -6.99 -7.43
CA VAL A 87 12.41 -7.22 -7.37
C VAL A 87 12.94 -7.18 -5.94
N ILE A 88 12.20 -6.56 -5.02
CA ILE A 88 12.51 -6.60 -3.58
C ILE A 88 12.35 -8.02 -3.04
N ILE A 89 13.30 -8.47 -2.22
CA ILE A 89 13.27 -9.77 -1.54
C ILE A 89 13.08 -9.53 -0.03
N PRO A 90 12.09 -10.17 0.62
CA PRO A 90 11.03 -11.00 0.01
C PRO A 90 10.02 -10.15 -0.78
N VAL A 91 9.41 -10.74 -1.80
CA VAL A 91 8.43 -10.05 -2.66
C VAL A 91 7.22 -9.62 -1.84
N ASN A 92 6.84 -8.33 -1.96
CA ASN A 92 5.71 -7.76 -1.25
C ASN A 92 4.57 -7.44 -2.22
N TYR A 93 3.64 -8.38 -2.36
CA TYR A 93 2.49 -8.23 -3.25
C TYR A 93 1.54 -7.09 -2.83
N ASN A 94 1.43 -6.77 -1.54
CA ASN A 94 0.60 -5.64 -1.09
C ASN A 94 1.21 -4.31 -1.54
N LEU A 95 2.54 -4.17 -1.44
CA LEU A 95 3.26 -3.01 -1.96
C LEU A 95 3.12 -2.89 -3.49
N ALA A 96 3.21 -4.02 -4.21
CA ALA A 96 2.99 -4.03 -5.66
C ALA A 96 1.57 -3.58 -6.01
N SER A 97 0.56 -4.13 -5.31
CA SER A 97 -0.85 -3.84 -5.52
C SER A 97 -1.17 -2.36 -5.32
N VAL A 98 -0.77 -1.77 -4.20
CA VAL A 98 -1.08 -0.35 -3.94
C VAL A 98 -0.47 0.59 -4.98
N ASN A 99 0.76 0.32 -5.45
CA ASN A 99 1.40 1.13 -6.49
C ASN A 99 0.70 0.97 -7.85
N PHE A 100 0.23 -0.24 -8.15
CA PHE A 100 -0.53 -0.51 -9.37
C PHE A 100 -1.86 0.25 -9.37
N PHE A 101 -2.59 0.24 -8.25
CA PHE A 101 -3.84 0.99 -8.17
C PHE A 101 -3.64 2.50 -8.16
N VAL A 102 -2.55 3.02 -7.58
CA VAL A 102 -2.18 4.43 -7.73
C VAL A 102 -1.95 4.76 -9.20
N MET A 103 -1.22 3.92 -9.94
CA MET A 103 -1.04 4.09 -11.39
C MET A 103 -2.37 4.14 -12.13
N CYS A 104 -3.26 3.17 -11.88
CA CYS A 104 -4.58 3.12 -12.51
C CYS A 104 -5.41 4.37 -12.20
N SER A 105 -5.43 4.82 -10.93
CA SER A 105 -6.19 6.02 -10.55
C SER A 105 -5.70 7.28 -11.26
N GLY A 106 -4.36 7.47 -11.34
CA GLY A 106 -3.76 8.59 -12.08
C GLY A 106 -4.06 8.52 -13.58
N LEU A 107 -3.96 7.32 -14.17
CA LEU A 107 -4.29 7.10 -15.58
C LEU A 107 -5.76 7.40 -15.88
N SER A 108 -6.70 6.94 -15.05
CA SER A 108 -8.12 7.24 -15.21
C SER A 108 -8.41 8.75 -15.16
N GLN A 109 -7.74 9.49 -14.27
CA GLN A 109 -7.88 10.94 -14.21
C GLN A 109 -7.29 11.62 -15.45
N LEU A 110 -6.14 11.16 -15.96
CA LEU A 110 -5.57 11.68 -17.22
C LEU A 110 -6.50 11.43 -18.41
N CYS A 111 -7.06 10.23 -18.54
CA CYS A 111 -8.03 9.90 -19.59
C CYS A 111 -9.26 10.81 -19.53
N ARG A 112 -9.76 11.10 -18.32
CA ARG A 112 -10.86 12.06 -18.14
C ARG A 112 -10.46 13.45 -18.60
N VAL A 113 -9.31 13.97 -18.17
CA VAL A 113 -8.87 15.31 -18.61
C VAL A 113 -8.70 15.37 -20.13
N ALA A 114 -8.20 14.31 -20.78
CA ALA A 114 -8.07 14.25 -22.23
C ALA A 114 -9.40 14.18 -22.98
N TYR A 115 -10.48 13.70 -22.34
CA TYR A 115 -11.81 13.64 -22.95
C TYR A 115 -12.61 14.94 -22.77
N TYR A 116 -12.43 15.63 -21.63
CA TYR A 116 -13.15 16.87 -21.30
C TYR A 116 -12.42 18.16 -21.73
N ARG A 117 -11.19 18.06 -22.23
CA ARG A 117 -10.45 19.16 -22.88
C ARG A 117 -10.52 19.02 -24.39
#